data_AF-A0A150X8P1-F1
#
_entry.id   AF-A0A150X8P1-F1
#
_cell.length_a   1.000
_cell.length_b   1.000
_cell.length_c   1.000
_cell.angle_alpha   90.00
_cell.angle_beta   90.00
_cell.angle_gamma   90.00
#
_symmetry.space_group_name_H-M   'P 1'
#
loop_
_entity.id
_entity.type
_entity.pdbx_description
1 polymer ?
#
loop_
_entity_poly.entity_id
_entity_poly.type
_entity_poly.pdbx_seq_one_letter_code
_entity_poly.pdbx_strand_id
1 'polypeptide(L)'
;MIINKFPGTHITAELLNPKHSNFCEVFYESPPLQPEVVMGSVNAGTSYTGSLFEMGQEGMTGAFYGILSVQQNFVGKHPYQKIHKTLHRLAENKETAYIDNFDSDFGVQFALVQKPPVDTACIDFDGTVFVDIFKDHLRPYQIDANYAMIYVVPPLADLYSTPNDFLNAIEDTAENIIRAVMYYNKNFTLEKSPNSLNLKPINTIRVCLFSAGYFNTFQMSHDQIASYIYHGIASQLHSAETYITNVQFENNYHEVMATGLKSETQDFNILRKLMAE
;
A
#
# COMPACT_ATOMS: atom_id res chain seq x y z
N MET A 1 -17.78 1.14 -12.26
CA MET A 1 -17.42 1.34 -10.83
C MET A 1 -18.29 0.40 -10.03
N ILE A 2 -17.66 -0.60 -9.40
CA ILE A 2 -18.33 -1.51 -8.46
C ILE A 2 -17.98 -1.00 -7.07
N ILE A 3 -18.98 -0.73 -6.23
CA ILE A 3 -18.78 -0.34 -4.83
C ILE A 3 -19.42 -1.40 -3.95
N ASN A 4 -18.60 -1.97 -3.08
CA ASN A 4 -18.96 -3.00 -2.12
C ASN A 4 -18.62 -2.54 -0.70
N LYS A 5 -18.97 -3.34 0.30
CA LYS A 5 -18.49 -3.20 1.67
C LYS A 5 -17.66 -4.41 2.06
N PHE A 6 -16.60 -4.20 2.83
CA PHE A 6 -15.91 -5.32 3.46
C PHE A 6 -16.86 -6.00 4.47
N PRO A 7 -17.02 -7.33 4.44
CA PRO A 7 -17.91 -8.06 5.33
C PRO A 7 -17.69 -7.70 6.81
N GLY A 8 -18.78 -7.45 7.53
CA GLY A 8 -18.73 -7.11 8.96
C GLY A 8 -18.18 -5.72 9.28
N THR A 9 -18.00 -4.84 8.29
CA THR A 9 -17.49 -3.47 8.50
C THR A 9 -18.36 -2.42 7.80
N HIS A 10 -18.10 -1.13 8.07
CA HIS A 10 -18.68 -0.01 7.32
C HIS A 10 -17.79 0.46 6.15
N ILE A 11 -16.64 -0.18 5.94
CA ILE A 11 -15.60 0.25 5.02
C ILE A 11 -15.97 -0.19 3.61
N THR A 12 -15.87 0.73 2.66
CA THR A 12 -16.16 0.43 1.26
C THR A 12 -14.95 -0.17 0.54
N ALA A 13 -15.22 -1.08 -0.39
CA ALA A 13 -14.27 -1.55 -1.38
C ALA A 13 -14.74 -1.04 -2.75
N GLU A 14 -13.91 -0.28 -3.45
CA GLU A 14 -14.24 0.38 -4.71
C GLU A 14 -13.35 -0.14 -5.85
N LEU A 15 -13.94 -0.70 -6.90
CA LEU A 15 -13.21 -1.06 -8.10
C LEU A 15 -13.13 0.13 -9.04
N LEU A 16 -11.90 0.60 -9.28
CA LEU A 16 -11.60 1.67 -10.21
C LEU A 16 -11.58 1.14 -11.65
N ASN A 17 -12.16 1.94 -12.55
CA ASN A 17 -12.02 1.73 -13.99
C ASN A 17 -10.92 2.68 -14.50
N PRO A 18 -9.98 2.20 -15.31
CA PRO A 18 -8.96 3.08 -15.86
C PRO A 18 -9.59 4.08 -16.85
N LYS A 19 -9.13 5.33 -16.86
CA LYS A 19 -9.69 6.37 -17.75
C LYS A 19 -8.96 6.47 -19.08
N HIS A 20 -7.64 6.27 -19.06
CA HIS A 20 -6.77 6.59 -20.19
C HIS A 20 -6.03 5.39 -20.78
N SER A 21 -5.89 4.30 -20.02
CA SER A 21 -5.10 3.14 -20.42
C SER A 21 -5.73 1.85 -19.90
N ASN A 22 -5.01 0.73 -19.92
CA ASN A 22 -5.42 -0.50 -19.25
C ASN A 22 -5.15 -0.47 -17.73
N PHE A 23 -4.44 0.56 -17.24
CA PHE A 23 -4.05 0.74 -15.84
C PHE A 23 -4.75 1.95 -15.23
N CYS A 24 -5.13 1.81 -13.96
CA CYS A 24 -5.67 2.92 -13.18
C CYS A 24 -4.57 3.94 -12.84
N GLU A 25 -4.96 5.19 -12.70
CA GLU A 25 -4.04 6.25 -12.30
C GLU A 25 -3.60 6.04 -10.85
N VAL A 26 -2.29 6.13 -10.57
CA VAL A 26 -1.76 5.91 -9.20
C VAL A 26 -2.11 7.05 -8.25
N PHE A 27 -2.39 8.24 -8.77
CA PHE A 27 -2.89 9.39 -8.03
C PHE A 27 -4.16 9.92 -8.70
N TYR A 28 -4.94 10.72 -7.97
CA TYR A 28 -6.03 11.46 -8.58
C TYR A 28 -5.47 12.54 -9.52
N GLU A 29 -5.88 12.53 -10.80
CA GLU A 29 -5.57 13.59 -11.77
C GLU A 29 -6.58 14.76 -11.71
N SER A 30 -7.63 14.62 -10.91
CA SER A 30 -8.62 15.66 -10.63
C SER A 30 -9.16 15.47 -9.21
N PRO A 31 -9.51 16.55 -8.48
CA PRO A 31 -10.03 16.42 -7.13
C PRO A 31 -11.21 15.44 -7.07
N PRO A 32 -11.24 14.51 -6.10
CA PRO A 32 -12.39 13.64 -5.91
C PRO A 32 -13.62 14.48 -5.52
N LEU A 33 -14.81 13.96 -5.81
CA LEU A 33 -16.08 14.62 -5.49
C LEU A 33 -16.29 14.79 -3.98
N GLN A 34 -15.72 13.89 -3.19
CA GLN A 34 -15.73 13.93 -1.73
C GLN A 34 -14.51 14.75 -1.25
N PRO A 35 -14.70 15.97 -0.73
CA PRO A 35 -13.60 16.85 -0.34
C PRO A 35 -12.79 16.34 0.86
N GLU A 36 -13.33 15.41 1.63
CA GLU A 36 -12.71 14.79 2.81
C GLU A 36 -11.75 13.65 2.49
N VAL A 37 -11.58 13.28 1.22
CA VAL A 37 -10.70 12.17 0.83
C VAL A 37 -9.25 12.53 1.15
N VAL A 38 -8.61 11.67 1.94
CA VAL A 38 -7.19 11.71 2.26
C VAL A 38 -6.61 10.35 1.85
N MET A 39 -6.00 10.31 0.66
CA MET A 39 -5.57 9.07 0.03
C MET A 39 -4.10 8.78 0.26
N GLY A 40 -3.80 7.54 0.68
CA GLY A 40 -2.49 6.91 0.51
C GLY A 40 -2.53 5.94 -0.67
N SER A 41 -1.65 6.13 -1.66
CA SER A 41 -1.55 5.23 -2.81
C SER A 41 -0.40 4.26 -2.67
N VAL A 42 -0.66 2.97 -2.91
CA VAL A 42 0.30 1.88 -2.72
C VAL A 42 1.24 1.78 -3.92
N ASN A 43 2.53 2.03 -3.67
CA ASN A 43 3.62 1.80 -4.60
C ASN A 43 4.25 0.42 -4.33
N ALA A 44 4.16 -0.48 -5.32
CA ALA A 44 4.88 -1.75 -5.30
C ALA A 44 6.37 -1.51 -5.61
N GLY A 45 7.16 -1.53 -4.53
CA GLY A 45 8.58 -1.26 -4.50
C GLY A 45 9.49 -2.41 -4.91
N THR A 46 10.74 -2.35 -4.47
CA THR A 46 11.83 -3.25 -4.85
C THR A 46 12.55 -3.82 -3.63
N SER A 47 12.83 -5.12 -3.66
CA SER A 47 13.55 -5.88 -2.62
C SER A 47 14.96 -6.33 -3.03
N TYR A 48 15.32 -6.26 -4.32
CA TYR A 48 16.55 -6.87 -4.83
C TYR A 48 17.83 -6.09 -4.49
N THR A 49 18.93 -6.83 -4.31
CA THR A 49 20.28 -6.28 -4.09
C THR A 49 20.66 -5.31 -5.22
N GLY A 50 20.99 -4.06 -4.86
CA GLY A 50 21.34 -2.99 -5.81
C GLY A 50 20.23 -1.96 -6.00
N SER A 51 18.96 -2.36 -5.87
CA SER A 51 17.79 -1.48 -6.01
C SER A 51 16.84 -1.52 -4.82
N LEU A 52 17.26 -2.02 -3.65
CA LEU A 52 16.44 -2.05 -2.44
C LEU A 52 15.88 -0.66 -2.09
N PHE A 53 14.56 -0.58 -1.92
CA PHE A 53 13.79 0.64 -1.63
C PHE A 53 13.90 1.74 -2.70
N GLU A 54 14.29 1.38 -3.92
CA GLU A 54 14.42 2.33 -5.00
C GLU A 54 13.05 2.70 -5.59
N MET A 55 12.98 3.90 -6.16
CA MET A 55 11.91 4.32 -7.05
C MET A 55 12.52 4.73 -8.39
N GLY A 56 11.95 4.27 -9.51
CA GLY A 56 12.39 4.68 -10.85
C GLY A 56 12.46 3.59 -11.92
N GLN A 57 12.18 2.33 -11.58
CA GLN A 57 12.12 1.22 -12.55
C GLN A 57 10.81 1.24 -13.36
N GLU A 58 10.55 0.22 -14.18
CA GLU A 58 9.26 0.10 -14.91
C GLU A 58 8.08 -0.23 -13.97
N GLY A 59 6.86 -0.22 -14.53
CA GLY A 59 5.65 -0.62 -13.81
C GLY A 59 5.22 0.39 -12.74
N MET A 60 4.70 -0.12 -11.63
CA MET A 60 4.10 0.69 -10.55
C MET A 60 5.09 1.70 -9.98
N THR A 61 6.31 1.27 -9.60
CA THR A 61 7.30 2.19 -9.06
C THR A 61 7.78 3.22 -10.07
N GLY A 62 7.72 2.92 -11.36
CA GLY A 62 8.01 3.87 -12.45
C GLY A 62 6.96 4.95 -12.58
N ALA A 63 5.68 4.56 -12.49
CA ALA A 63 4.57 5.51 -12.51
C ALA A 63 4.67 6.51 -11.35
N PHE A 64 4.96 6.05 -10.14
CA PHE A 64 5.21 6.93 -8.99
C PHE A 64 6.42 7.83 -9.21
N TYR A 65 7.56 7.29 -9.67
CA TYR A 65 8.76 8.08 -9.92
C TYR A 65 8.53 9.15 -10.99
N GLY A 66 7.88 8.83 -12.10
CA GLY A 66 7.60 9.77 -13.18
C GLY A 66 6.81 11.00 -12.70
N ILE A 67 5.83 10.79 -11.82
CA ILE A 67 5.01 11.88 -11.27
C ILE A 67 5.78 12.65 -10.17
N LEU A 68 6.30 11.93 -9.18
CA LEU A 68 6.90 12.56 -8.00
C LEU A 68 8.22 13.26 -8.32
N SER A 69 9.05 12.69 -9.21
CA SER A 69 10.36 13.27 -9.54
C SER A 69 10.23 14.65 -10.19
N VAL A 70 9.19 14.87 -10.99
CA VAL A 70 8.86 16.17 -11.59
C VAL A 70 8.24 17.09 -10.55
N GLN A 71 7.19 16.63 -9.84
CA GLN A 71 6.45 17.43 -8.86
C GLN A 71 7.34 17.94 -7.71
N GLN A 72 8.32 17.14 -7.31
CA GLN A 72 9.17 17.40 -6.14
C GLN A 72 10.63 17.67 -6.53
N ASN A 73 10.90 17.88 -7.83
CA ASN A 73 12.19 18.30 -8.37
C ASN A 73 13.39 17.42 -7.99
N PHE A 74 13.24 16.10 -8.15
CA PHE A 74 14.31 15.13 -7.88
C PHE A 74 14.68 14.23 -9.07
N VAL A 75 14.37 14.61 -10.31
CA VAL A 75 14.75 13.85 -11.52
C VAL A 75 16.24 13.45 -11.49
N GLY A 76 16.51 12.16 -11.63
CA GLY A 76 17.85 11.55 -11.58
C GLY A 76 18.39 11.31 -10.16
N LYS A 77 17.55 11.45 -9.13
CA LYS A 77 17.91 11.21 -7.72
C LYS A 77 16.90 10.25 -7.08
N HIS A 78 17.28 9.65 -5.95
CA HIS A 78 16.43 8.69 -5.22
C HIS A 78 16.24 9.10 -3.74
N PRO A 79 15.57 10.22 -3.45
CA PRO A 79 15.39 10.69 -2.07
C PRO A 79 14.62 9.70 -1.21
N TYR A 80 13.58 9.05 -1.75
CA TYR A 80 12.79 8.04 -1.04
C TYR A 80 13.63 6.84 -0.62
N GLN A 81 14.53 6.34 -1.48
CA GLN A 81 15.44 5.26 -1.11
C GLN A 81 16.32 5.64 0.10
N LYS A 82 16.82 6.87 0.15
CA LYS A 82 17.60 7.38 1.29
C LYS A 82 16.75 7.42 2.57
N ILE A 83 15.50 7.90 2.46
CA ILE A 83 14.55 7.96 3.58
C ILE A 83 14.26 6.54 4.09
N HIS A 84 13.86 5.62 3.20
CA HIS A 84 13.47 4.25 3.54
C HIS A 84 14.63 3.45 4.14
N LYS A 85 15.85 3.55 3.57
CA LYS A 85 17.05 2.92 4.17
C LYS A 85 17.34 3.48 5.56
N THR A 86 17.14 4.79 5.77
CA THR A 86 17.34 5.42 7.07
C THR A 86 16.30 4.95 8.08
N LEU A 87 15.02 4.96 7.72
CA LEU A 87 13.93 4.47 8.57
C LEU A 87 14.09 3.00 8.93
N HIS A 88 14.38 2.14 7.94
CA HIS A 88 14.58 0.72 8.17
C HIS A 88 15.73 0.45 9.15
N ARG A 89 16.81 1.24 9.05
CA ARG A 89 17.94 1.21 10.01
C ARG A 89 17.53 1.73 11.40
N LEU A 90 16.81 2.85 11.48
CA LEU A 90 16.34 3.43 12.74
C LEU A 90 15.37 2.54 13.50
N ALA A 91 14.57 1.74 12.79
CA ALA A 91 13.69 0.76 13.40
C ALA A 91 14.49 -0.33 14.12
N GLU A 92 15.71 -0.65 13.68
CA GLU A 92 16.53 -1.72 14.26
C GLU A 92 15.70 -3.02 14.43
N ASN A 93 15.52 -3.49 15.66
CA ASN A 93 14.73 -4.68 16.01
C ASN A 93 13.27 -4.36 16.35
N LYS A 94 12.83 -3.11 16.22
CA LYS A 94 11.44 -2.68 16.41
C LYS A 94 10.69 -2.80 15.09
N GLU A 95 9.37 -2.97 15.19
CA GLU A 95 8.50 -2.97 14.02
C GLU A 95 8.41 -1.59 13.37
N THR A 96 8.51 -0.51 14.15
CA THR A 96 8.27 0.85 13.64
C THR A 96 9.38 1.84 13.96
N ALA A 97 9.63 2.77 13.04
CA ALA A 97 10.36 4.01 13.26
C ALA A 97 9.78 5.11 12.38
N TYR A 98 9.97 6.38 12.76
CA TYR A 98 9.47 7.51 11.98
C TYR A 98 10.50 8.65 11.95
N ILE A 99 10.32 9.54 10.97
CA ILE A 99 11.00 10.82 10.84
C ILE A 99 9.91 11.86 10.59
N ASP A 100 9.91 12.92 11.38
CA ASP A 100 8.92 14.00 11.37
C ASP A 100 9.56 15.38 11.15
N ASN A 101 10.82 15.38 10.74
CA ASN A 101 11.57 16.58 10.41
C ASN A 101 12.40 16.32 9.16
N PHE A 102 12.09 17.05 8.09
CA PHE A 102 12.75 16.95 6.80
C PHE A 102 13.19 18.33 6.32
N ASP A 103 14.39 18.38 5.75
CA ASP A 103 14.89 19.59 5.09
C ASP A 103 13.96 20.02 3.93
N SER A 104 14.12 21.27 3.49
CA SER A 104 13.36 21.84 2.36
C SER A 104 13.41 20.98 1.10
N ASP A 105 14.52 20.27 0.91
CA ASP A 105 14.87 19.54 -0.31
C ASP A 105 14.11 18.22 -0.47
N PHE A 106 13.43 17.74 0.58
CA PHE A 106 12.60 16.54 0.51
C PHE A 106 11.13 16.89 0.24
N GLY A 107 10.47 16.12 -0.61
CA GLY A 107 9.05 16.30 -0.91
C GLY A 107 8.09 15.81 0.18
N VAL A 108 8.61 15.21 1.24
CA VAL A 108 7.85 14.66 2.37
C VAL A 108 8.00 15.54 3.61
N GLN A 109 6.96 15.53 4.45
CA GLN A 109 6.95 16.19 5.76
C GLN A 109 6.96 15.20 6.92
N PHE A 110 6.56 13.95 6.67
CA PHE A 110 6.58 12.87 7.65
C PHE A 110 6.79 11.55 6.91
N ALA A 111 7.54 10.62 7.51
CA ALA A 111 7.69 9.28 7.00
C ALA A 111 7.75 8.26 8.15
N LEU A 112 7.10 7.11 7.97
CA LEU A 112 7.03 6.00 8.91
C LEU A 112 7.45 4.72 8.20
N VAL A 113 8.15 3.82 8.89
CA VAL A 113 8.27 2.41 8.49
C VAL A 113 7.48 1.53 9.45
N GLN A 114 6.87 0.49 8.91
CA GLN A 114 6.25 -0.64 9.60
C GLN A 114 6.82 -1.92 8.97
N LYS A 115 7.71 -2.61 9.69
CA LYS A 115 8.16 -3.96 9.35
C LYS A 115 7.03 -4.96 9.60
N PRO A 116 6.97 -6.07 8.87
CA PRO A 116 6.05 -7.15 9.20
C PRO A 116 6.36 -7.67 10.62
N PRO A 117 5.36 -8.18 11.35
CA PRO A 117 5.58 -8.92 12.59
C PRO A 117 6.56 -10.10 12.38
N VAL A 118 7.17 -10.56 13.47
CA VAL A 118 8.15 -11.66 13.45
C VAL A 118 7.52 -12.97 12.98
N ASP A 119 6.23 -13.17 13.25
CA ASP A 119 5.49 -14.39 12.93
C ASP A 119 4.71 -14.26 11.60
N THR A 120 5.40 -13.89 10.52
CA THR A 120 4.81 -13.82 9.16
C THR A 120 5.54 -14.74 8.19
N ALA A 121 4.93 -15.02 7.04
CA ALA A 121 5.56 -15.74 5.94
C ALA A 121 6.62 -14.89 5.20
N CYS A 122 6.63 -13.55 5.39
CA CYS A 122 7.53 -12.66 4.68
C CYS A 122 9.01 -12.95 4.94
N ILE A 123 9.83 -12.97 3.88
CA ILE A 123 11.28 -13.20 3.95
C ILE A 123 12.05 -11.89 3.73
N ASP A 124 13.15 -11.73 4.44
CA ASP A 124 14.06 -10.57 4.36
C ASP A 124 13.36 -9.22 4.56
N PHE A 125 13.13 -8.48 3.47
CA PHE A 125 12.51 -7.15 3.48
C PHE A 125 11.05 -7.18 3.03
N ASP A 126 10.56 -8.32 2.53
CA ASP A 126 9.19 -8.47 2.04
C ASP A 126 8.18 -8.04 3.12
N GLY A 127 7.07 -7.45 2.70
CA GLY A 127 6.06 -6.97 3.62
C GLY A 127 6.44 -5.70 4.38
N THR A 128 7.66 -5.17 4.24
CA THR A 128 8.01 -3.86 4.83
C THR A 128 7.20 -2.76 4.15
N VAL A 129 6.54 -1.94 4.96
CA VAL A 129 5.71 -0.83 4.49
C VAL A 129 6.29 0.49 4.98
N PHE A 130 6.36 1.48 4.08
CA PHE A 130 6.64 2.86 4.41
C PHE A 130 5.42 3.73 4.10
N VAL A 131 5.13 4.68 4.98
CA VAL A 131 4.08 5.68 4.77
C VAL A 131 4.75 7.04 4.68
N ASP A 132 4.77 7.63 3.49
CA ASP A 132 5.39 8.91 3.18
C ASP A 132 4.32 9.97 2.97
N ILE A 133 4.25 10.95 3.87
CA ILE A 133 3.30 12.06 3.79
C ILE A 133 3.95 13.23 3.05
N PHE A 134 3.33 13.65 1.94
CA PHE A 134 3.86 14.74 1.13
C PHE A 134 3.66 16.10 1.79
N LYS A 135 4.60 17.03 1.56
CA LYS A 135 4.38 18.45 1.83
C LYS A 135 3.22 18.96 0.96
N ASP A 136 2.37 19.82 1.53
CA ASP A 136 1.12 20.25 0.92
C ASP A 136 1.25 20.80 -0.50
N HIS A 137 2.24 21.67 -0.74
CA HIS A 137 2.51 22.26 -2.05
C HIS A 137 3.25 21.34 -3.03
N LEU A 138 3.64 20.14 -2.59
CA LEU A 138 4.38 19.12 -3.37
C LEU A 138 3.57 17.83 -3.56
N ARG A 139 2.28 17.84 -3.21
CA ARG A 139 1.36 16.75 -3.51
C ARG A 139 1.23 16.57 -5.03
N PRO A 140 1.13 15.32 -5.53
CA PRO A 140 0.87 15.05 -6.94
C PRO A 140 -0.29 15.88 -7.50
N TYR A 141 -0.03 16.56 -8.61
CA TYR A 141 -0.99 17.44 -9.29
C TYR A 141 -1.54 18.58 -8.42
N GLN A 142 -0.89 18.87 -7.28
CA GLN A 142 -1.37 19.82 -6.27
C GLN A 142 -2.81 19.55 -5.79
N ILE A 143 -3.21 18.27 -5.78
CA ILE A 143 -4.52 17.83 -5.29
C ILE A 143 -4.38 17.38 -3.84
N ASP A 144 -5.18 18.00 -2.95
CA ASP A 144 -5.12 17.74 -1.50
C ASP A 144 -5.36 16.27 -1.13
N ALA A 145 -6.21 15.59 -1.89
CA ALA A 145 -6.50 14.17 -1.69
C ALA A 145 -5.29 13.27 -1.95
N ASN A 146 -4.33 13.67 -2.79
CA ASN A 146 -3.09 12.91 -3.05
C ASN A 146 -2.10 13.12 -1.90
N TYR A 147 -2.44 12.56 -0.74
CA TYR A 147 -1.82 12.93 0.52
C TYR A 147 -0.51 12.17 0.78
N ALA A 148 -0.48 10.88 0.44
CA ALA A 148 0.63 10.01 0.79
C ALA A 148 0.98 8.99 -0.29
N MET A 149 2.23 8.56 -0.30
CA MET A 149 2.64 7.28 -0.88
C MET A 149 2.74 6.26 0.25
N ILE A 150 2.22 5.06 0.00
CA ILE A 150 2.45 3.88 0.82
C ILE A 150 3.39 2.98 0.00
N TYR A 151 4.68 3.00 0.29
CA TYR A 151 5.63 2.12 -0.38
C TYR A 151 5.60 0.76 0.29
N VAL A 152 5.38 -0.30 -0.47
CA VAL A 152 5.46 -1.67 0.04
C VAL A 152 6.56 -2.42 -0.67
N VAL A 153 7.29 -3.25 0.07
CA VAL A 153 8.21 -4.23 -0.52
C VAL A 153 7.40 -5.49 -0.83
N PRO A 154 7.07 -5.74 -2.11
CA PRO A 154 6.23 -6.88 -2.47
C PRO A 154 7.01 -8.19 -2.31
N PRO A 155 6.35 -9.28 -1.88
CA PRO A 155 6.94 -10.61 -1.94
C PRO A 155 7.49 -10.95 -3.32
N LEU A 156 8.67 -11.56 -3.35
CA LEU A 156 9.32 -12.09 -4.56
C LEU A 156 9.23 -13.62 -4.55
N ALA A 157 8.54 -14.21 -5.52
CA ALA A 157 8.32 -15.66 -5.60
C ALA A 157 9.61 -16.49 -5.47
N ASP A 158 10.73 -16.03 -6.04
CA ASP A 158 12.02 -16.74 -5.99
C ASP A 158 12.60 -16.90 -4.57
N LEU A 159 12.11 -16.16 -3.58
CA LEU A 159 12.51 -16.32 -2.17
C LEU A 159 11.76 -17.46 -1.47
N TYR A 160 10.65 -17.93 -2.03
CA TYR A 160 9.74 -18.87 -1.41
C TYR A 160 9.91 -20.28 -1.99
N SER A 161 9.77 -21.29 -1.15
CA SER A 161 9.91 -22.69 -1.57
C SER A 161 8.68 -23.20 -2.32
N THR A 162 7.50 -22.66 -2.01
CA THR A 162 6.23 -23.09 -2.61
C THR A 162 5.36 -21.90 -3.02
N PRO A 163 4.45 -22.10 -4.01
CA PRO A 163 3.46 -21.09 -4.36
C PRO A 163 2.58 -20.65 -3.17
N ASN A 164 2.25 -21.57 -2.26
CA ASN A 164 1.43 -21.25 -1.09
C ASN A 164 2.16 -20.36 -0.10
N ASP A 165 3.46 -20.58 0.14
CA ASP A 165 4.25 -19.71 1.02
C ASP A 165 4.33 -18.28 0.43
N PHE A 166 4.50 -18.18 -0.89
CA PHE A 166 4.47 -16.90 -1.60
C PHE A 166 3.12 -16.19 -1.48
N LEU A 167 2.01 -16.91 -1.66
CA LEU A 167 0.67 -16.35 -1.50
C LEU A 167 0.39 -15.91 -0.05
N ASN A 168 0.80 -16.71 0.95
CA ASN A 168 0.67 -16.34 2.35
C ASN A 168 1.47 -15.07 2.67
N ALA A 169 2.68 -14.92 2.13
CA ALA A 169 3.45 -13.69 2.29
C ALA A 169 2.79 -12.47 1.62
N ILE A 170 2.05 -12.67 0.53
CA ILE A 170 1.23 -11.61 -0.10
C ILE A 170 0.09 -11.18 0.82
N GLU A 171 -0.61 -12.14 1.44
CA GLU A 171 -1.67 -11.86 2.43
C GLU A 171 -1.11 -11.12 3.67
N ASP A 172 0.01 -11.58 4.22
CA ASP A 172 0.68 -10.92 5.35
C ASP A 172 1.16 -9.50 5.01
N THR A 173 1.65 -9.30 3.78
CA THR A 173 2.03 -7.98 3.27
C THR A 173 0.81 -7.05 3.18
N ALA A 174 -0.31 -7.56 2.68
CA ALA A 174 -1.56 -6.79 2.58
C ALA A 174 -2.12 -6.42 3.95
N GLU A 175 -2.06 -7.32 4.92
CA GLU A 175 -2.37 -7.05 6.33
C GLU A 175 -1.46 -5.94 6.88
N ASN A 176 -0.14 -6.02 6.62
CA ASN A 176 0.81 -5.06 7.16
C ASN A 176 0.66 -3.66 6.55
N ILE A 177 0.18 -3.53 5.30
CA ILE A 177 -0.20 -2.23 4.72
C ILE A 177 -1.27 -1.54 5.58
N ILE A 178 -2.33 -2.27 5.92
CA ILE A 178 -3.43 -1.73 6.73
C ILE A 178 -2.91 -1.41 8.15
N ARG A 179 -2.12 -2.31 8.73
CA ARG A 179 -1.50 -2.10 10.05
C ARG A 179 -0.66 -0.81 10.09
N ALA A 180 0.16 -0.57 9.07
CA ALA A 180 0.99 0.64 8.96
C ALA A 180 0.14 1.92 8.91
N VAL A 181 -0.92 1.93 8.08
CA VAL A 181 -1.82 3.09 7.97
C VAL A 181 -2.59 3.32 9.27
N MET A 182 -3.05 2.26 9.92
CA MET A 182 -3.74 2.36 11.20
C MET A 182 -2.82 2.86 12.31
N TYR A 183 -1.57 2.37 12.36
CA TYR A 183 -0.56 2.86 13.29
C TYR A 183 -0.26 4.35 13.04
N TYR A 184 -0.11 4.75 11.78
CA TYR A 184 0.05 6.15 11.40
C TYR A 184 -1.13 7.00 11.91
N ASN A 185 -2.35 6.64 11.53
CA ASN A 185 -3.57 7.37 11.87
C ASN A 185 -3.72 7.51 13.39
N LYS A 186 -3.52 6.42 14.14
CA LYS A 186 -3.69 6.38 15.59
C LYS A 186 -2.67 7.25 16.35
N ASN A 187 -1.44 7.35 15.85
CA ASN A 187 -0.33 7.88 16.64
C ASN A 187 0.19 9.24 16.18
N PHE A 188 -0.06 9.65 14.93
CA PHE A 188 0.57 10.85 14.37
C PHE A 188 -0.40 11.85 13.73
N THR A 189 -1.72 11.62 13.81
CA THR A 189 -2.70 12.52 13.18
C THR A 189 -3.49 13.31 14.22
N LEU A 190 -4.15 14.38 13.75
CA LEU A 190 -4.96 15.27 14.58
C LEU A 190 -4.14 15.87 15.74
N GLU A 191 -4.63 15.76 16.97
CA GLU A 191 -3.99 16.31 18.18
C GLU A 191 -2.62 15.66 18.49
N LYS A 192 -2.32 14.50 17.89
CA LYS A 192 -1.04 13.79 18.07
C LYS A 192 -0.02 14.13 17.00
N SER A 193 -0.32 15.04 16.09
CA SER A 193 0.62 15.40 15.03
C SER A 193 1.90 16.02 15.59
N PRO A 194 3.06 15.46 15.23
CA PRO A 194 4.34 15.98 15.69
C PRO A 194 4.63 17.33 15.05
N ASN A 195 5.47 18.13 15.71
CA ASN A 195 6.08 19.35 15.16
C ASN A 195 5.09 20.33 14.49
N SER A 196 3.85 20.38 14.96
CA SER A 196 2.78 21.22 14.39
C SER A 196 2.47 20.92 12.91
N LEU A 197 2.78 19.72 12.41
CA LEU A 197 2.58 19.32 11.01
C LEU A 197 1.10 19.20 10.60
N ASN A 198 0.16 19.20 11.54
CA ASN A 198 -1.29 19.07 11.28
C ASN A 198 -1.62 17.89 10.34
N LEU A 199 -1.08 16.72 10.65
CA LEU A 199 -1.24 15.53 9.83
C LEU A 199 -2.68 15.00 9.92
N LYS A 200 -3.20 14.51 8.80
CA LYS A 200 -4.59 14.07 8.65
C LYS A 200 -4.66 12.55 8.61
N PRO A 201 -5.71 11.92 9.16
CA PRO A 201 -5.94 10.49 8.97
C PRO A 201 -6.07 10.15 7.49
N ILE A 202 -5.32 9.15 7.03
CA ILE A 202 -5.54 8.51 5.74
C ILE A 202 -6.82 7.69 5.85
N ASN A 203 -7.85 8.08 5.10
CA ASN A 203 -9.15 7.41 5.09
C ASN A 203 -9.39 6.58 3.83
N THR A 204 -8.58 6.78 2.79
CA THR A 204 -8.68 6.07 1.52
C THR A 204 -7.35 5.44 1.17
N ILE A 205 -7.34 4.15 0.86
CA ILE A 205 -6.13 3.44 0.43
C ILE A 205 -6.35 2.98 -1.02
N ARG A 206 -5.46 3.37 -1.94
CA ARG A 206 -5.48 2.86 -3.32
C ARG A 206 -4.45 1.75 -3.47
N VAL A 207 -4.92 0.55 -3.79
CA VAL A 207 -4.13 -0.69 -3.77
C VAL A 207 -3.92 -1.19 -5.20
N CYS A 208 -2.66 -1.37 -5.57
CA CYS A 208 -2.29 -2.04 -6.81
C CYS A 208 -2.24 -3.56 -6.66
N LEU A 209 -2.18 -4.29 -7.77
CA LEU A 209 -1.95 -5.74 -7.76
C LEU A 209 -0.45 -6.04 -7.58
N PHE A 210 0.08 -5.80 -6.38
CA PHE A 210 1.50 -6.04 -6.09
C PHE A 210 1.84 -7.54 -6.18
N SER A 211 3.13 -7.83 -6.37
CA SER A 211 3.65 -9.18 -6.63
C SER A 211 3.18 -9.89 -7.91
N ALA A 212 2.24 -9.35 -8.70
CA ALA A 212 1.71 -10.04 -9.90
C ALA A 212 2.56 -9.90 -11.18
N GLY A 213 3.44 -8.90 -11.25
CA GLY A 213 4.32 -8.67 -12.40
C GLY A 213 5.61 -9.50 -12.33
N TYR A 214 6.76 -8.83 -12.50
CA TYR A 214 8.09 -9.45 -12.47
C TYR A 214 8.41 -10.26 -11.21
N PHE A 215 7.66 -10.07 -10.12
CA PHE A 215 7.81 -10.78 -8.85
C PHE A 215 7.17 -12.20 -8.84
N ASN A 216 6.37 -12.55 -9.85
CA ASN A 216 5.56 -13.79 -9.90
C ASN A 216 6.18 -14.88 -10.78
N THR A 217 7.32 -15.44 -10.38
CA THR A 217 7.96 -16.53 -11.13
C THR A 217 7.20 -17.86 -11.05
N PHE A 218 6.35 -18.04 -10.03
CA PHE A 218 5.41 -19.16 -9.93
C PHE A 218 4.23 -19.09 -10.92
N GLN A 219 4.06 -17.99 -11.66
CA GLN A 219 2.98 -17.80 -12.64
C GLN A 219 1.57 -17.93 -12.04
N MET A 220 1.39 -17.47 -10.80
CA MET A 220 0.08 -17.38 -10.17
C MET A 220 -0.86 -16.49 -11.00
N SER A 221 -2.14 -16.84 -11.06
CA SER A 221 -3.12 -15.98 -11.74
C SER A 221 -3.31 -14.65 -11.00
N HIS A 222 -3.70 -13.60 -11.72
CA HIS A 222 -4.04 -12.32 -11.12
C HIS A 222 -5.15 -12.46 -10.08
N ASP A 223 -6.15 -13.31 -10.33
CA ASP A 223 -7.27 -13.52 -9.41
C ASP A 223 -6.82 -14.16 -8.09
N GLN A 224 -5.88 -15.12 -8.13
CA GLN A 224 -5.33 -15.72 -6.91
C GLN A 224 -4.58 -14.68 -6.08
N ILE A 225 -3.70 -13.90 -6.71
CA ILE A 225 -2.97 -12.83 -6.00
C ILE A 225 -3.95 -11.79 -5.45
N ALA A 226 -4.91 -11.34 -6.25
CA ALA A 226 -5.94 -10.38 -5.85
C ALA A 226 -6.76 -10.89 -4.64
N SER A 227 -7.06 -12.18 -4.60
CA SER A 227 -7.80 -12.79 -3.49
C SER A 227 -7.01 -12.76 -2.19
N TYR A 228 -5.72 -13.10 -2.21
CA TYR A 228 -4.86 -13.07 -1.02
C TYR A 228 -4.63 -11.62 -0.53
N ILE A 229 -4.45 -10.66 -1.45
CA ILE A 229 -4.38 -9.24 -1.08
C ILE A 229 -5.69 -8.77 -0.43
N TYR A 230 -6.83 -9.08 -1.04
CA TYR A 230 -8.14 -8.73 -0.50
C TYR A 230 -8.36 -9.35 0.89
N HIS A 231 -7.99 -10.61 1.09
CA HIS A 231 -8.10 -11.29 2.38
C HIS A 231 -7.24 -10.65 3.47
N GLY A 232 -5.98 -10.34 3.20
CA GLY A 232 -5.10 -9.69 4.19
C GLY A 232 -5.63 -8.31 4.61
N ILE A 233 -6.13 -7.52 3.65
CA ILE A 233 -6.78 -6.24 3.94
C ILE A 233 -8.04 -6.46 4.79
N ALA A 234 -8.93 -7.37 4.38
CA ALA A 234 -10.21 -7.62 5.06
C ALA A 234 -10.01 -8.13 6.50
N SER A 235 -9.07 -9.05 6.71
CA SER A 235 -8.68 -9.59 8.01
C SER A 235 -8.32 -8.45 8.98
N GLN A 236 -7.40 -7.58 8.56
CA GLN A 236 -6.92 -6.50 9.41
C GLN A 236 -8.02 -5.48 9.72
N LEU A 237 -8.83 -5.11 8.74
CA LEU A 237 -9.93 -4.16 8.91
C LEU A 237 -11.04 -4.68 9.82
N HIS A 238 -11.29 -5.99 9.84
CA HIS A 238 -12.28 -6.60 10.74
C HIS A 238 -11.82 -6.57 12.20
N SER A 239 -10.51 -6.66 12.44
CA SER A 239 -9.94 -6.81 13.78
C SER A 239 -9.85 -5.50 14.58
N ALA A 240 -10.04 -4.33 13.95
CA ALA A 240 -9.59 -3.08 14.55
C ALA A 240 -10.43 -1.85 14.17
N GLU A 241 -10.51 -0.91 15.13
CA GLU A 241 -11.09 0.42 14.90
C GLU A 241 -10.15 1.26 14.04
N THR A 242 -10.67 1.88 12.99
CA THR A 242 -9.86 2.61 12.00
C THR A 242 -10.56 3.85 11.45
N TYR A 243 -9.74 4.81 10.99
CA TYR A 243 -10.19 5.96 10.20
C TYR A 243 -10.33 5.63 8.71
N ILE A 244 -9.93 4.43 8.28
CA ILE A 244 -10.09 3.97 6.90
C ILE A 244 -11.57 3.78 6.63
N THR A 245 -12.07 4.46 5.59
CA THR A 245 -13.46 4.36 5.14
C THR A 245 -13.57 3.76 3.75
N ASN A 246 -12.51 3.79 2.95
CA ASN A 246 -12.50 3.27 1.59
C ASN A 246 -11.18 2.58 1.22
N VAL A 247 -11.27 1.47 0.50
CA VAL A 247 -10.15 0.83 -0.19
C VAL A 247 -10.47 0.75 -1.67
N GLN A 248 -9.64 1.39 -2.49
CA GLN A 248 -9.76 1.44 -3.94
C GLN A 248 -8.84 0.39 -4.56
N PHE A 249 -9.41 -0.45 -5.40
CA PHE A 249 -8.71 -1.50 -6.12
C PHE A 249 -8.64 -1.17 -7.61
N GLU A 250 -7.53 -1.54 -8.24
CA GLU A 250 -7.39 -1.48 -9.70
C GLU A 250 -8.33 -2.49 -10.39
N ASN A 251 -8.58 -2.30 -11.69
CA ASN A 251 -9.46 -3.16 -12.49
C ASN A 251 -9.11 -4.66 -12.48
N ASN A 252 -7.88 -5.03 -12.18
CA ASN A 252 -7.47 -6.44 -12.04
C ASN A 252 -8.13 -7.19 -10.87
N TYR A 253 -8.84 -6.50 -9.98
CA TYR A 253 -9.58 -7.10 -8.86
C TYR A 253 -11.05 -7.44 -9.21
N HIS A 254 -11.45 -7.28 -10.47
CA HIS A 254 -12.85 -7.42 -10.89
C HIS A 254 -13.49 -8.74 -10.46
N GLU A 255 -12.86 -9.88 -10.74
CA GLU A 255 -13.43 -11.20 -10.40
C GLU A 255 -13.57 -11.39 -8.90
N VAL A 256 -12.54 -11.05 -8.12
CA VAL A 256 -12.57 -11.14 -6.65
C VAL A 256 -13.68 -10.27 -6.07
N MET A 257 -13.80 -9.02 -6.55
CA MET A 257 -14.83 -8.10 -6.08
C MET A 257 -16.24 -8.46 -6.57
N ALA A 258 -16.38 -9.15 -7.71
CA ALA A 258 -17.66 -9.61 -8.22
C ALA A 258 -18.13 -10.92 -7.58
N THR A 259 -17.21 -11.82 -7.23
CA THR A 259 -17.50 -13.18 -6.70
C THR A 259 -17.49 -13.26 -5.17
N GLY A 260 -16.61 -12.53 -4.48
CA GLY A 260 -16.53 -12.47 -3.01
C GLY A 260 -17.81 -11.96 -2.32
N LEU A 261 -18.75 -11.42 -3.10
CA LEU A 261 -20.06 -10.92 -2.69
C LEU A 261 -21.16 -11.97 -2.55
N LYS A 262 -20.96 -13.23 -2.97
CA LYS A 262 -22.05 -14.23 -2.97
C LYS A 262 -22.22 -15.02 -1.68
N SER A 263 -21.36 -14.84 -0.69
CA SER A 263 -21.48 -15.57 0.58
C SER A 263 -21.38 -14.60 1.76
N GLU A 264 -22.54 -14.23 2.31
CA GLU A 264 -22.68 -13.59 3.63
C GLU A 264 -22.14 -14.46 4.79
N THR A 265 -21.57 -15.63 4.48
CA THR A 265 -21.01 -16.65 5.38
C THR A 265 -19.71 -17.21 4.80
N GLN A 266 -18.70 -16.37 4.62
CA GLN A 266 -17.34 -16.88 4.39
C GLN A 266 -16.66 -17.16 5.73
N ASP A 267 -16.78 -18.41 6.19
CA ASP A 267 -15.75 -18.98 7.05
C ASP A 267 -14.47 -19.05 6.20
N PHE A 268 -13.54 -18.13 6.43
CA PHE A 268 -12.33 -17.94 5.64
C PHE A 268 -11.46 -19.21 5.54
N ASN A 269 -11.68 -20.19 6.41
CA ASN A 269 -11.05 -21.51 6.34
C ASN A 269 -11.54 -22.38 5.16
N ILE A 270 -12.76 -22.14 4.65
CA ILE A 270 -13.34 -22.91 3.53
C ILE A 270 -12.75 -22.44 2.19
N LEU A 271 -12.52 -21.13 2.03
CA LEU A 271 -11.83 -20.57 0.86
C LEU A 271 -10.40 -21.08 0.76
N ARG A 272 -9.68 -21.13 1.89
CA ARG A 272 -8.34 -21.74 1.97
C ARG A 272 -8.32 -23.21 1.53
N LYS A 273 -9.39 -23.98 1.78
CA LYS A 273 -9.52 -25.37 1.30
C LYS A 273 -9.81 -25.47 -0.19
N LEU A 274 -10.66 -24.59 -0.72
CA LEU A 274 -11.05 -24.61 -2.13
C LEU A 274 -9.94 -24.11 -3.08
N MET A 275 -9.00 -23.31 -2.58
CA MET A 275 -7.87 -22.80 -3.36
C MET A 275 -6.60 -23.67 -3.26
N ALA A 276 -6.61 -24.69 -2.40
CA ALA A 276 -5.50 -25.62 -2.18
C ALA A 276 -5.67 -26.97 -2.92
N GLU A 277 -6.74 -27.12 -3.70
CA GLU A 277 -7.02 -28.25 -4.61
C GLU A 277 -6.75 -27.84 -6.06
#